data_AF-N9RLN1-F1
#
_entry.id   AF-N9RLN1-F1
#
_cell.length_a   1.000
_cell.length_b   1.000
_cell.length_c   1.000
_cell.angle_alpha   90.00
_cell.angle_beta   90.00
_cell.angle_gamma   90.00
#
_symmetry.space_group_name_H-M   'P 1'
#
loop_
_entity.id
_entity.type
_entity.pdbx_description
1 polymer ?
#
loop_
_entity_poly.entity_id
_entity_poly.type
_entity_poly.pdbx_seq_one_letter_code
_entity_poly.pdbx_strand_id
1 'polypeptide(L)'
;MFRKNSSILTLIFVVLGGIFYSIYGSNSLFPTKPVRIDSRCYGVDVPKSIKYNEMENFCSCVHMGGHVSKEENYKYCVSRFDSK
;
A
#
# COMPACT_ATOMS: atom_id res chain seq x y z
N MET A 1 30.01 -33.27 -2.89
CA MET A 1 28.65 -33.63 -3.33
C MET A 1 27.75 -32.43 -3.70
N PHE A 2 28.19 -31.18 -3.50
CA PHE A 2 27.41 -29.97 -3.85
C PHE A 2 27.46 -29.54 -5.33
N ARG A 3 28.32 -30.15 -6.17
CA ARG A 3 28.59 -29.68 -7.53
C ARG A 3 27.58 -30.17 -8.58
N LYS A 4 26.81 -31.23 -8.29
CA LYS A 4 25.95 -31.91 -9.28
C LYS A 4 24.51 -31.36 -9.36
N ASN A 5 24.07 -30.64 -8.32
CA ASN A 5 22.70 -30.08 -8.22
C ASN A 5 22.66 -28.54 -8.26
N SER A 6 23.77 -27.89 -8.65
CA SER A 6 23.89 -26.43 -8.70
C SER A 6 22.81 -25.78 -9.58
N SER A 7 22.48 -26.40 -10.71
CA SER A 7 21.45 -25.91 -11.64
C SER A 7 20.04 -25.95 -11.02
N ILE A 8 19.76 -26.91 -10.15
CA ILE A 8 18.46 -27.02 -9.48
C ILE A 8 18.36 -25.99 -8.37
N LEU A 9 19.44 -25.80 -7.60
CA LEU A 9 19.50 -24.81 -6.52
C LEU A 9 19.31 -23.39 -7.07
N THR A 10 20.01 -23.06 -8.16
CA THR A 10 19.87 -21.76 -8.83
C THR A 10 18.45 -21.52 -9.33
N LEU A 11 17.79 -22.54 -9.90
CA LEU A 11 16.41 -22.45 -10.35
C LEU A 11 15.45 -22.16 -9.18
N ILE A 12 15.65 -22.82 -8.03
CA ILE A 12 14.89 -22.56 -6.81
C ILE A 12 15.08 -21.12 -6.34
N PHE A 13 16.31 -20.61 -6.31
CA PHE A 13 16.59 -19.23 -5.90
C PHE A 13 15.98 -18.19 -6.86
N VAL A 14 15.98 -18.45 -8.17
CA VAL A 14 15.35 -17.56 -9.16
C VAL A 14 13.83 -17.52 -8.97
N VAL A 15 13.19 -18.67 -8.76
CA VAL A 15 11.74 -18.74 -8.53
C VAL A 15 11.35 -18.07 -7.22
N LEU A 16 12.04 -18.39 -6.11
CA LEU A 16 11.79 -17.77 -4.82
C LEU A 16 12.05 -16.27 -4.84
N GLY A 17 13.13 -15.83 -5.50
CA GLY A 17 13.45 -14.42 -5.69
C GLY A 17 12.39 -13.69 -6.50
N GLY A 18 11.89 -14.28 -7.58
CA GLY A 18 10.83 -13.70 -8.42
C GLY A 18 9.50 -13.56 -7.67
N ILE A 19 9.11 -14.58 -6.90
CA ILE A 19 7.90 -14.54 -6.05
C ILE A 19 8.06 -13.48 -4.96
N PHE A 20 9.20 -13.46 -4.26
CA PHE A 20 9.45 -12.50 -3.19
C PHE A 20 9.49 -11.06 -3.69
N TYR A 21 10.15 -10.82 -4.83
CA TYR A 21 10.16 -9.52 -5.51
C TYR A 21 8.75 -9.08 -5.92
N SER A 22 7.91 -10.00 -6.41
CA SER A 22 6.54 -9.67 -6.83
C SER A 22 5.61 -9.35 -5.66
N ILE A 23 5.84 -9.94 -4.48
CA ILE A 23 5.01 -9.71 -3.28
C ILE A 23 5.45 -8.48 -2.50
N TYR A 24 6.77 -8.29 -2.32
CA TYR A 24 7.32 -7.21 -1.50
C TYR A 24 7.74 -5.97 -2.31
N GLY A 25 7.91 -6.11 -3.62
CA GLY A 25 8.16 -4.99 -4.51
C GLY A 25 6.91 -4.14 -4.64
N SER A 26 7.00 -2.88 -4.22
CA SER A 26 5.98 -1.85 -4.50
C SER A 26 5.79 -1.61 -6.01
N ASN A 27 6.60 -2.25 -6.86
CA ASN A 27 6.45 -2.31 -8.32
C ASN A 27 5.59 -3.52 -8.70
N SER A 28 4.30 -3.46 -8.39
CA SER A 28 3.34 -4.37 -9.01
C SER A 28 3.27 -4.05 -10.51
N LEU A 29 3.63 -5.01 -11.38
CA LEU A 29 3.38 -4.96 -12.83
C LEU A 29 1.89 -4.75 -13.15
N PHE A 30 1.03 -5.06 -12.18
CA PHE A 30 -0.39 -4.74 -12.20
C PHE A 30 -0.60 -3.46 -11.39
N PRO A 31 -0.71 -2.27 -12.03
CA PRO A 31 -1.11 -1.08 -11.30
C PRO A 31 -2.41 -1.38 -10.57
N THR A 32 -2.42 -1.20 -9.24
CA THR A 32 -3.65 -1.16 -8.46
C THR A 32 -4.54 -0.11 -9.12
N LYS A 33 -5.66 -0.54 -9.72
CA LYS A 33 -6.49 0.31 -10.59
C LYS A 33 -6.73 1.67 -9.90
N PRO A 34 -6.27 2.81 -10.47
CA PRO A 34 -6.40 4.13 -9.85
C PRO A 34 -7.86 4.46 -9.50
N VAL A 35 -8.79 3.95 -10.31
CA VAL A 35 -10.24 4.05 -10.15
C VAL A 35 -10.74 3.66 -8.74
N ARG A 36 -10.10 2.69 -8.06
CA ARG A 36 -10.53 2.27 -6.71
C ARG A 36 -10.19 3.30 -5.62
N ILE A 37 -9.07 3.99 -5.77
CA ILE A 37 -8.64 4.99 -4.79
C ILE A 37 -9.40 6.28 -5.03
N ASP A 38 -9.53 6.72 -6.30
CA ASP A 38 -10.26 7.94 -6.66
C ASP A 38 -11.73 7.90 -6.23
N SER A 39 -12.39 6.74 -6.37
CA SER A 39 -13.80 6.59 -5.94
C SER A 39 -13.98 6.55 -4.42
N ARG A 40 -13.01 6.02 -3.67
CA ARG A 40 -13.05 5.95 -2.20
C ARG A 40 -12.58 7.22 -1.51
N CYS A 41 -11.82 8.05 -2.22
CA CYS A 41 -11.30 9.33 -1.77
C CYS A 41 -12.05 10.53 -2.36
N TYR A 42 -13.20 10.30 -3.01
CA TYR A 42 -13.93 11.37 -3.67
C TYR A 42 -14.37 12.44 -2.66
N GLY A 43 -13.90 13.68 -2.85
CA GLY A 43 -14.21 14.81 -1.97
C GLY A 43 -13.36 14.87 -0.69
N VAL A 44 -12.27 14.10 -0.61
CA VAL A 44 -11.28 14.17 0.49
C VAL A 44 -9.98 14.77 -0.04
N ASP A 45 -9.53 15.88 0.53
CA ASP A 45 -8.19 16.40 0.28
C ASP A 45 -7.16 15.52 1.00
N VAL A 46 -6.39 14.73 0.25
CA VAL A 46 -5.36 13.86 0.82
C VAL A 46 -4.01 14.60 0.87
N PRO A 47 -3.38 14.75 2.05
CA PRO A 47 -2.05 15.34 2.15
C PRO A 47 -1.00 14.54 1.37
N LYS A 48 -0.04 15.23 0.75
CA LYS A 48 1.06 14.60 0.01
C LYS A 48 2.00 13.76 0.89
N SER A 49 1.95 13.93 2.21
CA SER A 49 2.76 13.14 3.15
C SER A 49 2.24 11.71 3.32
N ILE A 50 0.99 11.44 2.94
CA ILE A 50 0.40 10.10 3.04
C ILE A 50 0.83 9.24 1.86
N LYS A 51 1.40 8.07 2.16
CA LYS A 51 1.87 7.12 1.16
C LYS A 51 0.71 6.60 0.30
N TYR A 52 0.94 6.40 -0.99
CA TYR A 52 -0.09 5.97 -1.95
C TYR A 52 -0.80 4.68 -1.54
N ASN A 53 -0.09 3.73 -0.93
CA ASN A 53 -0.64 2.47 -0.43
C ASN A 53 -1.53 2.64 0.82
N GLU A 54 -1.49 3.78 1.50
CA GLU A 54 -2.29 4.09 2.69
C GLU A 54 -3.43 5.08 2.42
N MET A 55 -3.49 5.69 1.23
CA MET A 55 -4.52 6.67 0.87
C MET A 55 -5.95 6.14 1.05
N GLU A 56 -6.20 4.89 0.67
CA GLU A 56 -7.52 4.27 0.81
C GLU A 56 -7.97 4.17 2.28
N ASN A 57 -7.03 3.84 3.17
CA ASN A 57 -7.29 3.77 4.61
C ASN A 57 -7.49 5.16 5.22
N PHE A 58 -6.75 6.17 4.74
CA PHE A 58 -6.93 7.55 5.13
C PHE A 58 -8.32 8.07 4.75
N CYS A 59 -8.74 7.88 3.50
CA CYS A 59 -10.05 8.33 3.04
C CYS A 59 -11.20 7.64 3.78
N SER A 60 -11.06 6.35 4.06
CA SER A 60 -12.00 5.62 4.93
C SER A 60 -12.07 6.24 6.33
N CYS A 61 -10.93 6.58 6.94
CA CYS A 61 -10.88 7.28 8.24
C CYS A 61 -11.65 8.60 8.21
N VAL A 62 -11.46 9.41 7.16
CA VAL A 62 -12.15 10.71 7.01
C VAL A 62 -13.68 10.53 6.88
N HIS A 63 -14.14 9.51 6.15
CA HIS A 63 -15.57 9.25 5.97
C HIS A 63 -16.25 8.60 7.19
N MET A 64 -15.53 7.85 8.02
CA MET A 64 -16.09 7.17 9.20
C MET A 64 -16.34 8.07 10.42
N GLY A 65 -15.91 9.34 10.39
CA GLY A 65 -15.96 10.28 11.52
C GLY A 65 -17.34 10.82 11.90
N GLY A 66 -18.42 10.04 11.79
CA GLY A 66 -19.79 10.48 12.04
C GLY A 66 -20.09 10.97 13.47
N HIS A 67 -19.18 10.75 14.43
CA HIS A 67 -19.36 11.10 15.84
C HIS A 67 -18.61 12.36 16.31
N VAL A 68 -17.74 12.94 15.48
CA VAL A 68 -16.93 14.12 15.80
C VAL A 68 -17.08 15.18 14.71
N SER A 69 -16.67 16.42 14.98
CA SER A 69 -16.68 17.45 13.95
C SER A 69 -15.79 17.01 12.78
N LYS A 70 -16.18 17.33 11.53
CA LYS A 70 -15.43 16.93 10.33
C LYS A 70 -13.96 17.37 10.39
N GLU A 71 -13.70 18.53 10.97
CA GLU A 71 -12.37 19.11 11.09
C GLU A 71 -11.51 18.38 12.12
N GLU A 72 -12.08 17.98 13.27
CA GLU A 72 -11.37 17.17 14.27
C GLU A 72 -11.09 15.76 13.74
N ASN A 73 -12.04 15.15 13.03
CA ASN A 73 -11.81 13.85 12.40
C ASN A 73 -10.67 13.92 11.38
N TYR A 74 -10.67 14.96 10.55
CA TYR A 74 -9.62 15.16 9.56
C TYR A 74 -8.25 15.32 10.23
N LYS A 75 -8.12 16.18 11.26
CA LYS A 75 -6.87 16.34 12.02
C LYS A 75 -6.41 15.04 12.67
N TYR A 76 -7.34 14.26 13.22
CA TYR A 76 -7.04 12.94 13.78
C TYR A 76 -6.49 11.97 12.72
N CYS A 77 -7.17 11.87 11.57
CA CYS A 77 -6.74 11.00 10.48
C CYS A 77 -5.38 11.46 9.93
N VAL A 78 -5.14 12.75 9.74
CA VAL A 78 -3.83 13.25 9.29
C VAL A 78 -2.75 12.84 10.29
N SER A 79 -2.91 13.14 11.59
CA SER A 79 -1.93 12.77 12.62
C SER A 79 -1.62 11.27 12.66
N ARG A 80 -2.65 10.43 12.52
CA ARG A 80 -2.54 8.97 12.53
C ARG A 80 -1.71 8.41 11.37
N PHE A 81 -1.82 9.01 10.19
CA PHE A 81 -1.18 8.53 8.96
C PHE A 81 0.10 9.30 8.61
N ASP A 82 0.33 10.48 9.20
CA ASP A 82 1.54 11.29 9.03
C ASP A 82 2.71 10.80 9.90
N SER A 83 2.43 10.13 11.03
CA SER A 83 3.44 9.62 11.97
C SER A 83 3.93 8.17 11.70
N LYS A 84 3.75 7.64 10.48
CA LYS A 84 4.08 6.24 10.12
C LYS A 84 4.96 6.09 8.88
#